data_AF-A0AAQ0RYM6-F1
#
_entry.id   AF-A0AAQ0RYM6-F1
#
_cell.length_a   1.000
_cell.length_b   1.000
_cell.length_c   1.000
_cell.angle_alpha   90.00
_cell.angle_beta   90.00
_cell.angle_gamma   90.00
#
_symmetry.space_group_name_H-M   'P 1'
#
loop_
_entity.id
_entity.type
_entity.pdbx_description
1 polymer ?
#
loop_
_entity_poly.entity_id
_entity_poly.type
_entity_poly.pdbx_seq_one_letter_code
_entity_poly.pdbx_strand_id
1 'polypeptide(L)'
;METTFSILETQIAQRLSSVNHYEPIYINQALAEILDSYDIPQEAKLACLTIDTAMRHLDEVSTTLSSKKSILIGDLLSAHFYTLLAKLNDPIYQKEISTAIVEVNEMKSTIHHTAIDNNDISDYILKVENTFPFITIKRYVPDVNINFINDKMIASLAEHHPSYLGEFSKEKLNGFIDKLKAEIHSKRGN
;
A
#
# COMPACT_ATOMS: atom_id res chain seq x y z
N MET A 1 22.54 2.74 8.55
CA MET A 1 21.61 1.61 8.72
C MET A 1 20.80 1.55 7.45
N GLU A 2 20.79 0.44 6.74
CA GLU A 2 19.93 0.31 5.55
C GLU A 2 18.48 0.26 5.99
N THR A 3 17.64 1.13 5.43
CA THR A 3 16.18 1.14 5.67
C THR A 3 15.49 0.25 4.65
N THR A 4 14.30 -0.26 4.98
CA THR A 4 13.51 -1.05 4.02
C THR A 4 13.28 -0.28 2.72
N PHE A 5 13.11 1.04 2.81
CA PHE A 5 13.02 1.94 1.67
C PHE A 5 14.25 1.85 0.76
N SER A 6 15.45 2.09 1.31
CA SER A 6 16.71 2.09 0.54
C SER A 6 17.03 0.74 -0.10
N ILE A 7 16.69 -0.35 0.60
CA ILE A 7 16.88 -1.71 0.08
C ILE A 7 15.94 -1.96 -1.10
N LEU A 8 14.66 -1.58 -0.98
CA LEU A 8 13.71 -1.74 -2.07
C LEU A 8 14.09 -0.88 -3.29
N GLU A 9 14.47 0.37 -3.08
CA GLU A 9 14.93 1.27 -4.14
C GLU A 9 16.09 0.64 -4.93
N THR A 10 17.07 0.09 -4.22
CA THR A 10 18.20 -0.63 -4.81
C THR A 10 17.76 -1.86 -5.60
N GLN A 11 16.83 -2.66 -5.05
CA GLN A 11 16.30 -3.85 -5.74
C GLN A 11 15.53 -3.49 -7.01
N ILE A 12 14.74 -2.41 -6.99
CA ILE A 12 14.03 -1.90 -8.15
C ILE A 12 15.03 -1.42 -9.22
N ALA A 13 16.01 -0.60 -8.83
CA ALA A 13 17.04 -0.10 -9.74
C ALA A 13 17.83 -1.24 -10.40
N GLN A 14 18.21 -2.29 -9.65
CA GLN A 14 18.88 -3.46 -10.20
C GLN A 14 18.02 -4.19 -11.23
N ARG A 15 16.73 -4.40 -10.93
CA ARG A 15 15.79 -5.07 -11.84
C ARG A 15 15.48 -4.27 -13.09
N LEU A 16 15.54 -2.94 -12.99
CA LEU A 16 15.30 -2.02 -14.11
C LEU A 16 16.59 -1.56 -14.81
N SER A 17 17.76 -2.10 -14.43
CA SER A 17 19.06 -1.69 -14.97
C SER A 17 19.18 -1.74 -16.50
N SER A 18 18.46 -2.65 -17.15
CA SER A 18 18.42 -2.80 -18.62
C SER A 18 17.27 -2.03 -19.29
N VAL A 19 16.48 -1.26 -18.53
CA VAL A 19 15.32 -0.52 -19.03
C VAL A 19 15.70 0.94 -19.25
N ASN A 20 15.93 1.32 -20.50
CA ASN A 20 16.47 2.65 -20.86
C ASN A 20 15.68 3.85 -20.32
N HIS A 21 14.34 3.73 -20.22
CA HIS A 21 13.44 4.80 -19.76
C HIS A 21 12.21 4.18 -19.10
N TYR A 22 11.92 4.53 -17.87
CA TYR A 22 10.67 4.18 -17.17
C TYR A 22 10.16 5.40 -16.40
N GLU A 23 8.86 5.44 -16.15
CA GLU A 23 8.22 6.51 -15.39
C GLU A 23 8.64 6.45 -13.92
N PRO A 24 8.61 7.58 -13.18
CA PRO A 24 8.92 7.59 -11.76
C PRO A 24 8.09 6.54 -10.99
N ILE A 25 8.75 5.80 -10.11
CA ILE A 25 8.11 4.81 -9.24
C ILE A 25 8.05 5.41 -7.84
N TYR A 26 6.85 5.69 -7.35
CA TYR A 26 6.65 6.15 -5.99
C TYR A 26 6.69 4.98 -5.01
N ILE A 27 7.63 5.03 -4.06
CA ILE A 27 7.72 4.10 -2.93
C ILE A 27 7.19 4.82 -1.69
N ASN A 28 6.25 4.21 -0.97
CA ASN A 28 5.67 4.82 0.22
C ASN A 28 6.67 4.83 1.39
N GLN A 29 7.28 5.99 1.65
CA GLN A 29 8.26 6.16 2.74
C GLN A 29 7.63 5.95 4.12
N ALA A 30 6.41 6.46 4.36
CA ALA A 30 5.73 6.30 5.64
C ALA A 30 5.48 4.81 5.95
N LEU A 31 5.07 4.02 4.96
CA LEU A 31 4.92 2.58 5.09
C LEU A 31 6.25 1.90 5.41
N ALA A 32 7.34 2.29 4.74
CA ALA A 32 8.66 1.76 5.04
C ALA A 32 9.09 2.04 6.49
N GLU A 33 8.86 3.26 6.99
CA GLU A 33 9.15 3.64 8.37
C GLU A 33 8.27 2.89 9.40
N ILE A 34 7.00 2.63 9.08
CA ILE A 34 6.14 1.78 9.90
C ILE A 34 6.73 0.38 9.99
N LEU A 35 7.05 -0.24 8.85
CA LEU A 35 7.60 -1.59 8.80
C LEU A 35 8.95 -1.69 9.52
N ASP A 36 9.80 -0.67 9.39
CA ASP A 36 11.09 -0.59 10.08
C ASP A 36 10.95 -0.47 11.61
N SER A 37 9.83 0.05 12.10
CA SER A 37 9.55 0.15 13.55
C SER A 37 9.18 -1.16 14.23
N TYR A 38 8.86 -2.22 13.46
CA TYR A 38 8.55 -3.54 13.99
C TYR A 38 9.69 -4.53 13.78
N ASP A 39 9.85 -5.44 14.74
CA ASP A 39 10.78 -6.57 14.66
C ASP A 39 10.15 -7.72 13.85
N ILE A 40 10.21 -7.59 12.53
CA ILE A 40 9.68 -8.56 11.56
C ILE A 40 10.75 -8.88 10.49
N PRO A 41 10.66 -10.03 9.81
CA PRO A 41 11.65 -10.41 8.79
C PRO A 41 11.81 -9.36 7.68
N GLN A 42 13.05 -9.08 7.26
CA GLN A 42 13.34 -8.06 6.25
C GLN A 42 12.63 -8.36 4.93
N GLU A 43 12.56 -9.63 4.52
CA GLU A 43 11.85 -10.07 3.33
C GLU A 43 10.34 -9.81 3.43
N ALA A 44 9.75 -9.90 4.61
CA ALA A 44 8.33 -9.57 4.82
C ALA A 44 8.08 -8.05 4.72
N LYS A 45 8.99 -7.23 5.28
CA LYS A 45 8.95 -5.76 5.12
C LYS A 45 9.02 -5.39 3.63
N LEU A 46 10.01 -5.95 2.93
CA LEU A 46 10.21 -5.70 1.51
C LEU A 46 9.03 -6.19 0.69
N ALA A 47 8.47 -7.37 0.99
CA ALA A 47 7.31 -7.89 0.26
C ALA A 47 6.11 -6.95 0.40
N CYS A 48 5.78 -6.54 1.63
CA CYS A 48 4.69 -5.60 1.90
C CYS A 48 4.88 -4.27 1.15
N LEU A 49 6.07 -3.69 1.21
CA LEU A 49 6.36 -2.42 0.54
C LEU A 49 6.38 -2.56 -1.00
N THR A 50 6.86 -3.70 -1.51
CA THR A 50 6.91 -3.98 -2.96
C THR A 50 5.51 -4.09 -3.55
N ILE A 51 4.60 -4.82 -2.90
CA ILE A 51 3.24 -4.97 -3.43
C ILE A 51 2.45 -3.68 -3.35
N ASP A 52 2.60 -2.89 -2.27
CA ASP A 52 2.01 -1.55 -2.16
C ASP A 52 2.50 -0.65 -3.31
N THR A 53 3.81 -0.63 -3.56
CA THR A 53 4.45 0.12 -4.66
C THR A 53 3.90 -0.33 -6.02
N ALA A 54 3.82 -1.64 -6.27
CA ALA A 54 3.34 -2.18 -7.53
C ALA A 54 1.89 -1.78 -7.81
N MET A 55 1.02 -1.91 -6.79
CA MET A 55 -0.40 -1.62 -6.93
C MET A 55 -0.65 -0.11 -7.11
N ARG A 56 0.05 0.75 -6.36
CA ARG A 56 -0.05 2.21 -6.56
C ARG A 56 0.42 2.62 -7.95
N HIS A 57 1.52 2.03 -8.44
CA HIS A 57 2.00 2.30 -9.78
C HIS A 57 0.97 1.93 -10.85
N LEU A 58 0.31 0.77 -10.74
CA LEU A 58 -0.74 0.34 -11.67
C LEU A 58 -1.99 1.24 -11.62
N ASP A 59 -2.34 1.78 -10.44
CA ASP A 59 -3.41 2.77 -10.31
C ASP A 59 -3.09 4.07 -11.07
N GLU A 60 -1.82 4.53 -11.03
CA GLU A 60 -1.34 5.69 -11.78
C GLU A 60 -1.39 5.49 -13.29
N VAL A 61 -1.04 4.29 -13.79
CA VAL A 61 -1.13 3.98 -15.22
C VAL A 61 -2.58 4.12 -15.71
N SER A 62 -3.53 3.62 -14.92
CA SER A 62 -4.95 3.59 -15.26
C SER A 62 -5.56 5.01 -15.38
N THR A 63 -4.99 5.98 -14.66
CA THR A 63 -5.50 7.36 -14.58
C THR A 63 -4.78 8.33 -15.51
N THR A 64 -3.47 8.17 -15.69
CA THR A 64 -2.63 9.14 -16.42
C THR A 64 -2.46 8.84 -17.91
N LEU A 65 -3.14 7.82 -18.45
CA LEU A 65 -2.93 7.30 -19.82
C LEU A 65 -1.46 7.00 -20.09
N SER A 66 -0.75 6.55 -19.05
CA SER A 66 0.68 6.30 -19.14
C SER A 66 0.98 5.16 -20.12
N SER A 67 2.23 5.11 -20.58
CA SER A 67 2.58 4.19 -21.66
C SER A 67 2.31 2.73 -21.24
N LYS A 68 1.92 1.85 -22.17
CA LYS A 68 1.77 0.39 -21.91
C LYS A 68 3.01 -0.25 -21.26
N LYS A 69 4.16 0.42 -21.33
CA LYS A 69 5.41 0.03 -20.67
C LYS A 69 5.32 0.11 -19.14
N SER A 70 4.54 1.03 -18.59
CA SER A 70 4.38 1.20 -17.14
C SER A 70 3.57 0.06 -16.50
N ILE A 71 2.65 -0.55 -17.27
CA ILE A 71 2.00 -1.81 -16.85
C ILE A 71 3.05 -2.90 -16.63
N LEU A 72 4.01 -3.03 -17.57
CA LEU A 72 5.09 -4.02 -17.45
C LEU A 72 6.00 -3.77 -16.24
N ILE A 73 6.20 -2.50 -15.85
CA ILE A 73 6.93 -2.15 -14.62
C ILE A 73 6.15 -2.64 -13.40
N GLY A 74 4.84 -2.35 -13.32
CA GLY A 74 3.98 -2.82 -12.23
C GLY A 74 3.93 -4.34 -12.12
N ASP A 75 3.85 -5.04 -13.25
CA ASP A 75 3.90 -6.51 -13.30
C ASP A 75 5.26 -7.06 -12.87
N LEU A 76 6.36 -6.40 -13.24
CA LEU A 76 7.71 -6.76 -12.80
C LEU A 76 7.87 -6.60 -11.28
N LEU A 77 7.33 -5.54 -10.70
CA LEU A 77 7.33 -5.33 -9.24
C LEU A 77 6.47 -6.39 -8.54
N SER A 78 5.31 -6.71 -9.10
CA SER A 78 4.45 -7.80 -8.61
C SER A 78 5.15 -9.16 -8.68
N ALA A 79 5.92 -9.43 -9.73
CA ALA A 79 6.73 -10.64 -9.83
C ALA A 79 7.87 -10.63 -8.80
N HIS A 80 8.53 -9.48 -8.57
CA HIS A 80 9.55 -9.34 -7.53
C HIS A 80 9.00 -9.65 -6.14
N PHE A 81 7.79 -9.16 -5.84
CA PHE A 81 7.08 -9.51 -4.61
C PHE A 81 6.97 -11.03 -4.41
N TYR A 82 6.57 -11.81 -5.42
CA TYR A 82 6.53 -13.27 -5.29
C TYR A 82 7.91 -13.90 -5.10
N THR A 83 8.99 -13.31 -5.64
CA THR A 83 10.35 -13.78 -5.33
C THR A 83 10.76 -13.53 -3.89
N LEU A 84 10.26 -12.46 -3.27
CA LEU A 84 10.47 -12.16 -1.85
C LEU A 84 9.69 -13.16 -0.97
N LEU A 85 8.44 -13.46 -1.32
CA LEU A 85 7.65 -14.48 -0.64
C LEU A 85 8.29 -15.87 -0.72
N ALA A 86 8.84 -16.23 -1.88
CA ALA A 86 9.55 -17.49 -2.07
C ALA A 86 10.80 -17.60 -1.18
N LYS A 87 11.52 -16.49 -0.96
CA LYS A 87 12.66 -16.44 -0.05
C LYS A 87 12.24 -16.53 1.42
N LEU A 88 11.15 -15.85 1.78
CA LEU A 88 10.58 -15.86 3.12
C LEU A 88 10.07 -17.25 3.54
N ASN A 89 9.59 -18.03 2.56
CA ASN A 89 9.14 -19.42 2.75
C ASN A 89 8.08 -19.57 3.85
N ASP A 90 7.12 -18.64 3.89
CA ASP A 90 5.95 -18.68 4.77
C ASP A 90 4.66 -18.83 3.94
N PRO A 91 4.16 -20.06 3.74
CA PRO A 91 2.96 -20.31 2.94
C PRO A 91 1.68 -19.69 3.50
N ILE A 92 1.61 -19.50 4.82
CA ILE A 92 0.43 -18.92 5.47
C ILE A 92 0.40 -17.42 5.16
N TYR A 93 1.53 -16.74 5.37
CA TYR A 93 1.65 -15.34 4.99
C TYR A 93 1.39 -15.13 3.50
N GLN A 94 1.99 -15.95 2.64
CA GLN A 94 1.75 -15.90 1.19
C GLN A 94 0.28 -16.01 0.83
N LYS A 95 -0.47 -16.91 1.48
CA LYS A 95 -1.90 -17.06 1.24
C LYS A 95 -2.67 -15.81 1.69
N GLU A 96 -2.43 -15.34 2.92
CA GLU A 96 -3.14 -14.18 3.49
C GLU A 96 -2.89 -12.91 2.67
N ILE A 97 -1.63 -12.63 2.32
CA ILE A 97 -1.29 -11.45 1.55
C ILE A 97 -1.83 -11.53 0.11
N SER A 98 -1.85 -12.72 -0.50
CA SER A 98 -2.40 -12.89 -1.85
C SER A 98 -3.92 -12.71 -1.88
N THR A 99 -4.64 -13.20 -0.87
CA THR A 99 -6.07 -12.96 -0.71
C THR A 99 -6.34 -11.46 -0.54
N ALA A 100 -5.54 -10.78 0.28
CA ALA A 100 -5.64 -9.34 0.46
C ALA A 100 -5.41 -8.53 -0.82
N ILE A 101 -4.51 -8.95 -1.72
CA ILE A 101 -4.32 -8.28 -3.01
C ILE A 101 -5.61 -8.29 -3.84
N VAL A 102 -6.32 -9.43 -3.86
CA VAL A 102 -7.60 -9.55 -4.55
C VAL A 102 -8.64 -8.63 -3.91
N GLU A 103 -8.79 -8.69 -2.58
CA GLU A 103 -9.73 -7.85 -1.83
C GLU A 103 -9.47 -6.36 -2.06
N VAL A 104 -8.20 -5.92 -2.01
CA VAL A 104 -7.82 -4.53 -2.26
C VAL A 104 -8.14 -4.10 -3.69
N ASN A 105 -7.89 -4.94 -4.69
CA ASN A 105 -8.26 -4.64 -6.08
C ASN A 105 -9.78 -4.54 -6.28
N GLU A 106 -10.54 -5.44 -5.67
CA GLU A 106 -12.01 -5.38 -5.70
C GLU A 106 -12.54 -4.11 -5.02
N MET A 107 -11.98 -3.74 -3.86
CA MET A 107 -12.32 -2.50 -3.17
C MET A 107 -12.01 -1.27 -4.02
N LYS A 108 -10.82 -1.20 -4.63
CA LYS A 108 -10.45 -0.09 -5.54
C LYS A 108 -11.37 0.00 -6.75
N SER A 109 -11.71 -1.13 -7.36
CA SER A 109 -12.66 -1.19 -8.48
C SER A 109 -14.05 -0.69 -8.07
N THR A 110 -14.52 -1.09 -6.89
CA THR A 110 -15.81 -0.65 -6.34
C THR A 110 -15.83 0.86 -6.08
N ILE A 111 -14.72 1.43 -5.58
CA ILE A 111 -14.54 2.88 -5.42
C ILE A 111 -14.60 3.60 -6.78
N HIS A 112 -13.86 3.11 -7.78
CA HIS A 112 -13.82 3.70 -9.12
C HIS A 112 -15.16 3.65 -9.85
N HIS A 113 -15.98 2.64 -9.61
CA HIS A 113 -17.32 2.55 -10.18
C HIS A 113 -18.39 3.28 -9.36
N THR A 114 -18.01 4.02 -8.31
CA THR A 114 -18.93 4.74 -7.40
C THR A 114 -20.09 3.88 -6.90
N ALA A 115 -19.84 2.58 -6.71
CA ALA A 115 -20.86 1.61 -6.30
C ALA A 115 -21.09 1.59 -4.78
N ILE A 116 -20.59 2.59 -4.05
CA ILE A 116 -20.59 2.67 -2.58
C ILE A 116 -21.20 4.00 -2.14
N ASP A 117 -21.97 3.97 -1.04
CA ASP A 117 -22.46 5.18 -0.39
C ASP A 117 -21.29 5.99 0.20
N ASN A 118 -21.36 7.32 0.13
CA ASN A 118 -20.31 8.23 0.61
C ASN A 118 -19.97 8.06 2.10
N ASN A 119 -20.85 7.45 2.89
CA ASN A 119 -20.59 7.15 4.29
C ASN A 119 -19.60 5.97 4.48
N ASP A 120 -19.61 4.98 3.58
CA ASP A 120 -18.77 3.78 3.71
C ASP A 120 -17.42 3.92 2.97
N ILE A 121 -17.29 4.90 2.07
CA ILE A 121 -16.04 5.15 1.31
C ILE A 121 -14.84 5.37 2.23
N SER A 122 -15.04 6.04 3.37
CA SER A 122 -13.99 6.30 4.35
C SER A 122 -13.39 5.01 4.91
N ASP A 123 -14.25 4.06 5.29
CA ASP A 123 -13.83 2.75 5.80
C ASP A 123 -13.15 1.92 4.71
N TYR A 124 -13.60 2.03 3.47
CA TYR A 124 -12.97 1.36 2.32
C TYR A 124 -11.56 1.91 2.06
N ILE A 125 -11.37 3.24 2.10
CA ILE A 125 -10.05 3.88 1.97
C ILE A 125 -9.12 3.39 3.07
N LEU A 126 -9.59 3.40 4.32
CA LEU A 126 -8.81 2.95 5.46
C LEU A 126 -8.41 1.47 5.32
N LYS A 127 -9.32 0.62 4.85
CA LYS A 127 -9.02 -0.79 4.58
C LYS A 127 -7.98 -0.94 3.49
N VAL A 128 -8.16 -0.31 2.33
CA VAL A 128 -7.21 -0.38 1.20
C VAL A 128 -5.78 -0.06 1.66
N GLU A 129 -5.63 0.99 2.45
CA GLU A 129 -4.31 1.49 2.88
C GLU A 129 -3.70 0.64 4.00
N ASN A 130 -4.51 0.14 4.94
CA ASN A 130 -3.98 -0.60 6.09
C ASN A 130 -3.90 -2.12 5.89
N THR A 131 -4.51 -2.69 4.85
CA THR A 131 -4.64 -4.16 4.72
C THR A 131 -3.26 -4.85 4.63
N PHE A 132 -2.38 -4.39 3.75
CA PHE A 132 -1.04 -4.97 3.61
C PHE A 132 -0.15 -4.83 4.85
N PRO A 133 0.02 -3.62 5.44
CA PRO A 133 0.82 -3.50 6.67
C PRO A 133 0.20 -4.27 7.83
N PHE A 134 -1.13 -4.27 7.97
CA PHE A 134 -1.79 -4.98 9.06
C PHE A 134 -1.56 -6.49 8.99
N ILE A 135 -1.78 -7.13 7.84
CA ILE A 135 -1.55 -8.57 7.66
C ILE A 135 -0.08 -8.91 7.90
N THR A 136 0.83 -8.10 7.35
CA THR A 136 2.27 -8.32 7.49
C THR A 136 2.73 -8.23 8.93
N ILE A 137 2.33 -7.18 9.66
CA ILE A 137 2.75 -6.99 11.04
C ILE A 137 2.08 -8.02 11.95
N LYS A 138 0.79 -8.29 11.78
CA LYS A 138 0.03 -9.26 12.59
C LYS A 138 0.57 -10.68 12.48
N ARG A 139 1.14 -11.04 11.33
CA ARG A 139 1.73 -12.36 11.12
C ARG A 139 2.90 -12.63 12.07
N TYR A 140 3.69 -11.61 12.40
CA TYR A 140 4.95 -11.74 13.15
C TYR A 140 4.88 -11.12 14.55
N VAL A 141 3.98 -10.17 14.77
CA VAL A 141 3.78 -9.48 16.04
C VAL A 141 2.35 -9.73 16.53
N PRO A 142 2.14 -10.45 17.65
CA PRO A 142 0.80 -10.79 18.13
C PRO A 142 0.00 -9.58 18.64
N ASP A 143 0.67 -8.59 19.25
CA ASP A 143 0.04 -7.38 19.80
C ASP A 143 0.23 -6.17 18.88
N VAL A 144 -0.42 -6.20 17.71
CA VAL A 144 -0.35 -5.09 16.75
C VAL A 144 -1.18 -3.90 17.22
N ASN A 145 -0.54 -2.74 17.36
CA ASN A 145 -1.23 -1.49 17.55
C ASN A 145 -1.82 -0.98 16.23
N ILE A 146 -3.03 -1.46 15.90
CA ILE A 146 -3.77 -1.09 14.68
C ILE A 146 -3.95 0.43 14.58
N ASN A 147 -4.20 1.09 15.71
CA ASN A 147 -4.44 2.54 15.75
C ASN A 147 -3.18 3.33 15.36
N PHE A 148 -2.00 2.88 15.76
CA PHE A 148 -0.73 3.50 15.37
C PHE A 148 -0.48 3.40 13.85
N ILE A 149 -0.77 2.24 13.26
CA ILE A 149 -0.66 2.02 11.81
C ILE A 149 -1.65 2.94 11.09
N ASN A 150 -2.92 2.94 11.52
CA ASN A 150 -3.96 3.77 10.93
C ASN A 150 -3.63 5.27 11.00
N ASP A 151 -3.20 5.77 12.16
CA ASP A 151 -2.85 7.19 12.36
C ASP A 151 -1.72 7.62 11.39
N LYS A 152 -0.68 6.79 11.23
CA LYS A 152 0.43 7.07 10.31
C LYS A 152 0.05 6.95 8.84
N MET A 153 -0.74 5.94 8.46
CA MET A 153 -1.19 5.77 7.07
C MET A 153 -2.14 6.90 6.65
N ILE A 154 -3.03 7.35 7.54
CA ILE A 154 -3.89 8.51 7.29
C ILE A 154 -3.07 9.79 7.12
N ALA A 155 -2.02 9.98 7.93
CA ALA A 155 -1.12 11.12 7.77
C ALA A 155 -0.43 11.09 6.38
N SER A 156 0.02 9.91 5.94
CA SER A 156 0.63 9.72 4.62
C SER A 156 -0.35 9.98 3.47
N LEU A 157 -1.62 9.63 3.61
CA LEU A 157 -2.68 9.89 2.61
C LEU A 157 -2.92 11.39 2.40
N ALA A 158 -2.80 12.19 3.44
CA ALA A 158 -2.97 13.64 3.35
C ALA A 158 -1.81 14.30 2.59
N GLU A 159 -0.61 13.72 2.63
CA GLU A 159 0.57 14.21 1.92
C GLU A 159 0.64 13.74 0.46
N HIS A 160 0.24 12.49 0.19
CA HIS A 160 0.23 11.91 -1.15
C HIS A 160 -1.15 11.39 -1.51
N HIS A 161 -1.82 12.08 -2.44
CA HIS A 161 -3.12 11.68 -2.98
C HIS A 161 -2.97 10.48 -3.91
N PRO A 162 -3.45 9.28 -3.53
CA PRO A 162 -3.35 8.11 -4.38
C PRO A 162 -4.23 8.24 -5.63
N SER A 163 -3.75 7.72 -6.76
CA SER A 163 -4.43 7.83 -8.05
C SER A 163 -5.77 7.10 -8.12
N TYR A 164 -5.97 6.03 -7.33
CA TYR A 164 -7.28 5.36 -7.24
C TYR A 164 -8.38 6.26 -6.63
N LEU A 165 -8.01 7.37 -6.00
CA LEU A 165 -8.93 8.40 -5.50
C LEU A 165 -8.99 9.64 -6.42
N GLY A 166 -8.46 9.54 -7.64
CA GLY A 166 -8.38 10.66 -8.59
C GLY A 166 -9.73 11.30 -8.96
N GLU A 167 -10.84 10.57 -8.83
CA GLU A 167 -12.19 11.12 -9.05
C GLU A 167 -12.71 11.99 -7.88
N PHE A 168 -12.10 11.90 -6.69
CA PHE A 168 -12.46 12.71 -5.54
C PHE A 168 -11.66 14.02 -5.52
N SER A 169 -12.36 15.15 -5.40
CA SER A 169 -11.70 16.43 -5.17
C SER A 169 -10.92 16.40 -3.86
N LYS A 170 -9.83 17.18 -3.78
CA LYS A 170 -9.00 17.23 -2.57
C LYS A 170 -9.80 17.60 -1.31
N GLU A 171 -10.82 18.42 -1.48
CA GLU A 171 -11.73 18.85 -0.40
C GLU A 171 -12.61 17.70 0.11
N LYS A 172 -13.14 16.85 -0.79
CA LYS A 172 -13.91 15.67 -0.37
C LYS A 172 -13.04 14.65 0.33
N LEU A 173 -11.82 14.45 -0.17
CA LEU A 173 -10.86 13.52 0.40
C LEU A 173 -10.40 13.96 1.80
N ASN A 174 -10.12 15.25 1.98
CA ASN A 174 -9.86 15.83 3.29
C ASN A 174 -11.07 15.68 4.23
N GLY A 175 -12.29 15.86 3.72
CA GLY A 175 -13.51 15.62 4.50
C GLY A 175 -13.67 14.16 4.96
N PHE A 176 -13.26 13.18 4.14
CA PHE A 176 -13.23 11.77 4.53
C PHE A 176 -12.11 11.48 5.54
N ILE A 177 -10.92 12.04 5.33
CA ILE A 177 -9.78 11.93 6.27
C ILE A 177 -10.14 12.52 7.64
N ASP A 178 -10.81 13.67 7.68
CA ASP A 178 -11.21 14.32 8.92
C ASP A 178 -12.29 13.53 9.66
N LYS A 179 -13.24 12.92 8.93
CA LYS A 179 -14.19 11.94 9.51
C LYS A 179 -13.47 10.73 10.11
N LEU A 180 -12.51 10.15 9.39
CA LEU A 180 -11.72 9.00 9.88
C LEU A 180 -10.92 9.34 11.14
N LYS A 181 -10.23 10.49 11.15
CA LYS A 181 -9.52 10.97 12.34
C LYS A 181 -10.48 11.14 13.52
N ALA A 182 -11.65 11.74 13.28
CA ALA A 182 -12.65 11.92 14.32
C ALA A 182 -13.18 10.59 14.87
N GLU A 183 -13.45 9.59 14.02
CA GLU A 183 -13.94 8.27 14.45
C GLU A 183 -12.88 7.44 15.18
N ILE A 184 -11.65 7.45 14.72
CA ILE A 184 -10.52 6.77 15.37
C ILE A 184 -10.23 7.40 16.74
N HIS A 185 -10.30 8.74 16.85
CA HIS A 185 -10.11 9.45 18.10
C HIS A 185 -11.34 9.40 19.03
N SER A 186 -12.58 9.29 18.51
CA SER A 186 -13.79 9.09 19.32
C SER A 186 -13.76 7.74 20.04
N LYS A 187 -13.25 6.69 19.37
CA LYS A 187 -13.02 5.37 19.98
C LYS A 187 -11.91 5.35 21.06
N ARG A 188 -11.11 6.43 21.22
CA ARG A 188 -10.16 6.60 22.34
C ARG A 188 -10.84 7.07 23.64
N GLY A 189 -12.07 7.58 23.58
CA GLY A 189 -12.73 8.26 24.69
C GLY A 189 -13.68 7.41 25.55
N ASN A 190 -13.87 6.12 25.22
CA ASN A 190 -14.70 5.19 25.97
C ASN A 190 -13.89 4.05 26.61
#